data_AF-A0A6G0EGE1-F1
#
_entry.id   AF-A0A6G0EGE1-F1
#
_cell.length_a   1.000
_cell.length_b   1.000
_cell.length_c   1.000
_cell.angle_alpha   90.00
_cell.angle_beta   90.00
_cell.angle_gamma   90.00
#
_symmetry.space_group_name_H-M   'P 1'
#
loop_
_entity.id
_entity.type
_entity.pdbx_description
1 polymer ?
#
loop_
_entity_poly.entity_id
_entity_poly.type
_entity_poly.pdbx_seq_one_letter_code
_entity_poly.pdbx_strand_id
1 'polypeptide(L)'
;MDRRAYLGLLTGATLSFAGCTEGNARPPVAGFPTPGNPDPIVKEGFPTTVCSNPPYLSDGIHAVVEPAVGPDWEDVTVPEEYRFADETGRGLSADTYVVGVEYNGAARAYPLSILWWHEVVNDTLGGDPVLVTYCAMCETGMVAERRVGGEETTFRVSGQLWQAPQPYSYASAEEGRVFGASVVTGEVEFRNAANLVLLDEATGSYWSQILARGICGPMSGERMRIMPSSVATWAEWRADYPDTDVLLPPPQSKTA
;
A
#
# COMPACT_ATOMS: atom_id res chain seq x y z
N MET A 1 48.33 49.70 -47.59
CA MET A 1 47.76 50.88 -46.91
C MET A 1 46.55 51.33 -47.70
N ASP A 2 45.35 51.09 -47.16
CA ASP A 2 44.11 51.85 -47.41
C ASP A 2 43.19 51.51 -46.22
N ARG A 3 43.23 52.25 -45.10
CA ARG A 3 42.50 53.48 -44.71
C ARG A 3 40.95 53.36 -44.69
N ARG A 4 40.41 53.21 -43.46
CA ARG A 4 39.31 53.98 -42.79
C ARG A 4 37.94 54.06 -43.51
N ALA A 5 36.75 53.98 -42.90
CA ALA A 5 36.29 54.08 -41.52
C ALA A 5 34.79 53.65 -41.40
N TYR A 6 34.37 53.52 -40.13
CA TYR A 6 33.06 53.31 -39.49
C TYR A 6 31.81 54.07 -39.99
N LEU A 7 30.63 53.43 -39.79
CA LEU A 7 29.31 53.89 -39.25
C LEU A 7 28.18 53.09 -39.95
N GLY A 8 27.09 52.61 -39.33
CA GLY A 8 26.52 52.81 -38.00
C GLY A 8 25.45 51.76 -37.66
N LEU A 9 24.96 51.91 -36.44
CA LEU A 9 24.08 51.06 -35.63
C LEU A 9 22.58 51.28 -35.96
N LEU A 10 21.74 50.24 -35.92
CA LEU A 10 20.50 50.12 -35.10
C LEU A 10 19.43 49.15 -35.66
N THR A 11 19.05 48.22 -34.78
CA THR A 11 17.70 47.69 -34.50
C THR A 11 16.94 46.89 -35.57
N GLY A 12 17.06 45.57 -35.47
CA GLY A 12 15.96 44.63 -35.76
C GLY A 12 15.74 43.75 -34.53
N ALA A 13 14.75 44.09 -33.70
CA ALA A 13 14.33 43.25 -32.59
C ALA A 13 13.55 42.04 -33.15
N THR A 14 14.16 40.85 -33.14
CA THR A 14 13.43 39.60 -33.28
C THR A 14 13.00 39.14 -31.89
N LEU A 15 11.71 39.35 -31.59
CA LEU A 15 11.01 38.67 -30.50
C LEU A 15 11.08 37.16 -30.76
N SER A 16 12.01 36.47 -30.09
CA SER A 16 11.92 35.02 -29.93
C SER A 16 10.91 34.73 -28.83
N PHE A 17 9.71 34.30 -29.21
CA PHE A 17 8.85 33.55 -28.31
C PHE A 17 9.57 32.24 -27.97
N ALA A 18 10.09 32.14 -26.75
CA ALA A 18 10.45 30.85 -26.17
C ALA A 18 9.15 30.09 -25.90
N GLY A 19 8.69 29.32 -26.90
CA GLY A 19 7.66 28.32 -26.70
C GLY A 19 8.20 27.24 -25.77
N CYS A 20 7.42 26.90 -24.75
CA CYS A 20 7.69 25.79 -23.84
C CYS A 20 7.90 24.51 -24.66
N THR A 21 9.13 23.99 -24.69
CA THR A 21 9.35 22.63 -25.20
C THR A 21 8.78 21.66 -24.18
N GLU A 22 7.78 20.91 -24.64
CA GLU A 22 7.16 19.78 -23.99
C GLU A 22 8.20 18.92 -23.26
N GLY A 23 7.89 18.63 -21.98
CA GLY A 23 8.58 17.57 -21.26
C GLY A 23 8.45 16.27 -22.06
N ASN A 24 9.55 15.54 -22.16
CA ASN A 24 9.58 14.17 -22.69
C ASN A 24 8.77 13.23 -21.79
N ALA A 25 7.44 13.35 -21.82
CA ALA A 25 6.56 12.26 -21.45
C ALA A 25 6.55 11.31 -22.64
N ARG A 26 7.26 10.18 -22.53
CA ARG A 26 6.96 9.05 -23.41
C ARG A 26 5.48 8.74 -23.20
N PRO A 27 4.61 8.77 -24.23
CA PRO A 27 3.25 8.32 -24.06
C PRO A 27 3.29 6.88 -23.56
N PRO A 28 2.38 6.48 -22.66
CA PRO A 28 2.28 5.08 -22.26
C PRO A 28 2.15 4.26 -23.54
N VAL A 29 3.01 3.25 -23.69
CA VAL A 29 2.85 2.26 -24.76
C VAL A 29 1.60 1.48 -24.39
N ALA A 30 0.45 1.93 -24.88
CA ALA A 30 -0.74 1.11 -24.91
C ALA A 30 -0.36 -0.18 -25.66
N GLY A 31 -0.52 -1.33 -25.01
CA GLY A 31 -0.48 -2.59 -25.74
C GLY A 31 -1.48 -2.48 -26.89
N PHE A 32 -1.04 -2.75 -28.12
CA PHE A 32 -1.95 -2.68 -29.27
C PHE A 32 -3.15 -3.59 -28.99
N PRO A 33 -4.38 -3.05 -28.94
CA PRO A 33 -5.55 -3.88 -28.72
C PRO A 33 -5.64 -4.88 -29.87
N THR A 34 -5.72 -6.17 -29.52
CA THR A 34 -6.03 -7.18 -30.54
C THR A 34 -7.45 -6.91 -31.06
N PRO A 35 -7.75 -7.18 -32.35
CA PRO A 35 -9.03 -6.82 -32.97
C PRO A 35 -10.31 -7.36 -32.29
N GLY A 36 -10.18 -8.22 -31.27
CA GLY A 36 -11.29 -8.79 -30.49
C GLY A 36 -11.47 -8.22 -29.08
N ASN A 37 -10.59 -7.32 -28.60
CA ASN A 37 -10.73 -6.71 -27.27
C ASN A 37 -10.44 -5.20 -27.36
N PRO A 38 -11.47 -4.33 -27.48
CA PRO A 38 -11.23 -2.89 -27.53
C PRO A 38 -10.63 -2.41 -26.21
N ASP A 39 -9.72 -1.44 -26.30
CA ASP A 39 -9.10 -0.82 -25.12
C ASP A 39 -10.21 -0.29 -24.16
N PRO A 40 -10.23 -0.71 -22.88
CA PRO A 40 -11.21 -0.24 -21.90
C PRO A 40 -11.29 1.28 -21.82
N ILE A 41 -10.19 2.01 -22.00
CA ILE A 41 -10.16 3.48 -21.96
C ILE A 41 -10.94 4.07 -23.15
N VAL A 42 -10.85 3.45 -24.33
CA VAL A 42 -11.58 3.90 -25.52
C VAL A 42 -13.08 3.67 -25.35
N LYS A 43 -13.46 2.57 -24.68
CA LYS A 43 -14.85 2.20 -24.48
C LYS A 43 -15.52 2.98 -23.34
N GLU A 44 -14.84 3.10 -22.20
CA GLU A 44 -15.41 3.60 -20.95
C GLU A 44 -14.94 5.04 -20.60
N GLY A 45 -13.90 5.54 -21.27
CA GLY A 45 -13.25 6.80 -20.94
C GLY A 45 -12.31 6.70 -19.73
N PHE A 46 -11.65 7.81 -19.39
CA PHE A 46 -10.84 7.89 -18.17
C PHE A 46 -11.72 8.25 -16.96
N PRO A 47 -11.59 7.54 -15.83
CA PRO A 47 -12.25 7.96 -14.59
C PRO A 47 -11.73 9.33 -14.17
N THR A 48 -12.63 10.20 -13.72
CA THR A 48 -12.27 11.58 -13.32
C THR A 48 -11.69 11.65 -11.92
N THR A 49 -12.05 10.69 -11.07
CA THR A 49 -11.58 10.54 -9.69
C THR A 49 -11.49 9.06 -9.32
N VAL A 50 -10.74 8.75 -8.26
CA VAL A 50 -10.72 7.43 -7.63
C VAL A 50 -12.14 6.95 -7.27
N CYS A 51 -13.02 7.86 -6.83
CA CYS A 51 -14.41 7.53 -6.47
C CYS A 51 -15.29 7.11 -7.64
N SER A 52 -14.92 7.47 -8.88
CA SER A 52 -15.66 7.09 -10.09
C SER A 52 -15.13 5.81 -10.73
N ASN A 53 -13.98 5.31 -10.26
CA ASN A 53 -13.38 4.10 -10.78
C ASN A 53 -13.92 2.89 -9.98
N PRO A 54 -14.49 1.86 -10.62
CA PRO A 54 -14.93 0.66 -9.92
C PRO A 54 -13.74 -0.12 -9.34
N PRO A 55 -13.96 -0.94 -8.29
CA PRO A 55 -12.88 -1.75 -7.72
C PRO A 55 -12.54 -2.91 -8.65
N TYR A 56 -11.26 -3.30 -8.70
CA TYR A 56 -10.78 -4.43 -9.49
C TYR A 56 -10.56 -5.65 -8.60
N LEU A 57 -11.60 -6.50 -8.48
CA LEU A 57 -11.64 -7.62 -7.53
C LEU A 57 -11.40 -9.01 -8.16
N SER A 58 -11.56 -9.18 -9.48
CA SER A 58 -11.56 -10.51 -10.12
C SER A 58 -10.17 -11.13 -10.26
N ASP A 59 -9.17 -10.32 -10.63
CA ASP A 59 -7.78 -10.75 -10.83
C ASP A 59 -6.81 -9.85 -10.04
N GLY A 60 -7.32 -9.27 -8.95
CA GLY A 60 -6.60 -8.33 -8.10
C GLY A 60 -5.83 -9.01 -6.97
N ILE A 61 -5.24 -8.18 -6.11
CA ILE A 61 -4.63 -8.66 -4.87
C ILE A 61 -5.74 -9.13 -3.93
N HIS A 62 -5.69 -10.39 -3.50
CA HIS A 62 -6.68 -10.97 -2.59
C HIS A 62 -6.27 -10.71 -1.14
N ALA A 63 -7.20 -10.19 -0.34
CA ALA A 63 -6.98 -9.94 1.08
C ALA A 63 -7.02 -11.27 1.86
N VAL A 64 -6.28 -11.38 2.95
CA VAL A 64 -6.48 -12.47 3.91
C VAL A 64 -7.76 -12.17 4.71
N VAL A 65 -8.74 -13.07 4.63
CA VAL A 65 -10.07 -12.89 5.24
C VAL A 65 -10.36 -13.88 6.36
N GLU A 66 -9.71 -15.04 6.34
CA GLU A 66 -9.74 -16.02 7.44
C GLU A 66 -8.29 -16.37 7.80
N PRO A 67 -7.61 -15.57 8.63
CA PRO A 67 -6.23 -15.81 9.01
C PRO A 67 -6.13 -17.07 9.89
N ALA A 68 -5.21 -17.94 9.53
CA ALA A 68 -4.72 -19.00 10.40
C ALA A 68 -3.42 -18.54 11.07
N VAL A 69 -3.22 -18.92 12.32
CA VAL A 69 -2.09 -18.47 13.14
C VAL A 69 -1.49 -19.64 13.90
N GLY A 70 -0.21 -19.54 14.23
CA GLY A 70 0.49 -20.52 15.05
C GLY A 70 1.79 -19.96 15.61
N PRO A 71 2.52 -20.71 16.44
CA PRO A 71 3.73 -20.20 17.11
C PRO A 71 4.89 -19.94 16.15
N ASP A 72 4.92 -20.63 15.00
CA ASP A 72 5.93 -20.51 13.96
C ASP A 72 5.41 -21.11 12.63
N TRP A 73 6.30 -21.27 11.64
CA TRP A 73 6.01 -21.91 10.36
C TRP A 73 6.62 -23.32 10.23
N GLU A 74 7.15 -23.93 11.29
CA GLU A 74 7.92 -25.18 11.20
C GLU A 74 7.10 -26.37 10.70
N ASP A 75 5.82 -26.42 11.08
CA ASP A 75 4.89 -27.52 10.74
C ASP A 75 4.03 -27.24 9.50
N VAL A 76 4.29 -26.15 8.76
CA VAL A 76 3.53 -25.80 7.56
C VAL A 76 4.40 -25.85 6.30
N THR A 77 3.80 -26.30 5.20
CA THR A 77 4.42 -26.16 3.88
C THR A 77 4.13 -24.75 3.37
N VAL A 78 5.17 -23.93 3.31
CA VAL A 78 5.08 -22.54 2.84
C VAL A 78 5.42 -22.50 1.34
N PRO A 79 4.50 -22.00 0.48
CA PRO A 79 4.79 -21.75 -0.93
C PRO A 79 5.99 -20.83 -1.15
N GLU A 80 6.75 -21.05 -2.23
CA GLU A 80 7.98 -20.31 -2.56
C GLU A 80 7.75 -18.79 -2.66
N GLU A 81 6.59 -18.36 -3.16
CA GLU A 81 6.24 -16.94 -3.27
C GLU A 81 6.25 -16.19 -1.93
N TYR A 82 5.94 -16.86 -0.82
CA TYR A 82 5.95 -16.26 0.52
C TYR A 82 7.31 -16.35 1.22
N ARG A 83 8.31 -16.97 0.56
CA ARG A 83 9.69 -16.98 1.01
C ARG A 83 10.40 -15.77 0.46
N PHE A 84 10.79 -14.85 1.34
CA PHE A 84 11.58 -13.68 0.98
C PHE A 84 13.03 -13.88 1.37
N ALA A 85 13.92 -13.10 0.76
CA ALA A 85 15.38 -13.25 0.91
C ALA A 85 15.84 -14.68 0.56
N ASP A 86 16.95 -15.14 1.17
CA ASP A 86 17.49 -16.48 0.96
C ASP A 86 16.86 -17.53 1.91
N GLU A 87 15.57 -17.35 2.26
CA GLU A 87 14.83 -18.29 3.11
C GLU A 87 14.75 -19.68 2.46
N THR A 88 15.50 -20.63 3.02
CA THR A 88 15.55 -22.03 2.54
C THR A 88 15.13 -23.04 3.61
N GLY A 89 14.83 -22.57 4.83
CA GLY A 89 14.43 -23.38 5.98
C GLY A 89 12.93 -23.71 6.02
N ARG A 90 12.52 -24.55 6.99
CA ARG A 90 11.10 -24.88 7.20
C ARG A 90 10.33 -23.76 7.90
N GLY A 91 10.91 -23.14 8.92
CA GLY A 91 10.29 -22.04 9.67
C GLY A 91 10.43 -20.67 9.01
N LEU A 92 9.84 -19.66 9.65
CA LEU A 92 10.06 -18.24 9.35
C LEU A 92 11.47 -17.86 9.82
N SER A 93 12.26 -17.19 8.98
CA SER A 93 13.63 -16.85 9.35
C SER A 93 13.69 -15.81 10.46
N ALA A 94 14.77 -15.86 11.25
CA ALA A 94 14.98 -14.99 12.40
C ALA A 94 15.08 -13.51 12.01
N ASP A 95 15.62 -13.22 10.83
CA ASP A 95 15.82 -11.90 10.24
C ASP A 95 14.63 -11.41 9.41
N THR A 96 13.59 -12.24 9.23
CA THR A 96 12.40 -11.84 8.48
C THR A 96 11.67 -10.73 9.21
N TYR A 97 11.38 -9.64 8.50
CA TYR A 97 10.64 -8.53 9.08
C TYR A 97 9.15 -8.83 9.20
N VAL A 98 8.60 -8.47 10.35
CA VAL A 98 7.19 -8.62 10.70
C VAL A 98 6.63 -7.27 11.17
N VAL A 99 5.33 -7.08 10.94
CA VAL A 99 4.54 -6.11 11.69
C VAL A 99 4.08 -6.82 12.96
N GLY A 100 4.53 -6.36 14.12
CA GLY A 100 4.09 -6.84 15.42
C GLY A 100 2.94 -5.99 15.95
N VAL A 101 1.92 -6.63 16.51
CA VAL A 101 0.78 -5.98 17.17
C VAL A 101 0.60 -6.64 18.54
N GLU A 102 0.67 -5.83 19.60
CA GLU A 102 0.22 -6.21 20.94
C GLU A 102 -1.05 -5.41 21.24
N TYR A 103 -2.09 -6.10 21.67
CA TYR A 103 -3.35 -5.48 22.01
C TYR A 103 -4.15 -6.34 22.99
N ASN A 104 -4.63 -5.71 24.07
CA ASN A 104 -5.38 -6.36 25.15
C ASN A 104 -4.70 -7.64 25.69
N GLY A 105 -3.36 -7.64 25.79
CA GLY A 105 -2.59 -8.77 26.31
C GLY A 105 -2.42 -9.94 25.32
N ALA A 106 -2.83 -9.78 24.07
CA ALA A 106 -2.55 -10.71 22.99
C ALA A 106 -1.53 -10.11 22.03
N ALA A 107 -0.57 -10.92 21.57
CA ALA A 107 0.47 -10.51 20.63
C ALA A 107 0.38 -11.33 19.34
N ARG A 108 0.57 -10.66 18.20
CA ARG A 108 0.63 -11.31 16.89
C ARG A 108 1.64 -10.65 15.97
N ALA A 109 2.38 -11.48 15.25
CA ALA A 109 3.26 -11.06 14.17
C ALA A 109 2.61 -11.31 12.79
N TYR A 110 2.76 -10.35 11.89
CA TYR A 110 2.30 -10.42 10.50
C TYR A 110 3.52 -10.26 9.59
N PRO A 111 4.03 -11.35 8.99
CA PRO A 111 5.24 -11.27 8.17
C PRO A 111 5.03 -10.35 6.98
N LEU A 112 5.99 -9.45 6.73
CA LEU A 112 5.92 -8.53 5.61
C LEU A 112 5.89 -9.28 4.27
N SER A 113 6.43 -10.50 4.20
CA SER A 113 6.33 -11.37 3.02
C SER A 113 4.89 -11.71 2.65
N ILE A 114 4.01 -11.95 3.64
CA ILE A 114 2.58 -12.21 3.39
C ILE A 114 1.87 -10.91 3.04
N LEU A 115 2.16 -9.84 3.78
CA LEU A 115 1.59 -8.52 3.54
C LEU A 115 1.99 -7.94 2.18
N TRP A 116 3.16 -8.30 1.65
CA TRP A 116 3.59 -7.92 0.30
C TRP A 116 2.66 -8.45 -0.78
N TRP A 117 2.16 -9.68 -0.63
CA TRP A 117 1.30 -10.33 -1.61
C TRP A 117 -0.18 -10.06 -1.42
N HIS A 118 -0.62 -9.80 -0.19
CA HIS A 118 -2.04 -9.70 0.15
C HIS A 118 -2.50 -8.32 0.57
N GLU A 119 -1.56 -7.45 1.00
CA GLU A 119 -1.74 -6.04 1.38
C GLU A 119 -2.76 -5.72 2.48
N VAL A 120 -3.65 -6.65 2.81
CA VAL A 120 -4.74 -6.54 3.77
C VAL A 120 -4.92 -7.88 4.48
N VAL A 121 -4.96 -7.85 5.81
CA VAL A 121 -5.34 -8.97 6.66
C VAL A 121 -6.48 -8.52 7.56
N ASN A 122 -7.59 -9.24 7.49
CA ASN A 122 -8.75 -9.07 8.36
C ASN A 122 -8.65 -10.08 9.50
N ASP A 123 -8.25 -9.61 10.66
CA ASP A 123 -7.98 -10.48 11.81
C ASP A 123 -8.88 -10.15 13.00
N THR A 124 -8.76 -10.96 14.05
CA THR A 124 -9.28 -10.73 15.39
C THR A 124 -8.14 -10.96 16.40
N LEU A 125 -7.84 -9.95 17.20
CA LEU A 125 -6.77 -9.99 18.21
C LEU A 125 -7.24 -9.30 19.47
N GLY A 126 -6.98 -9.90 20.63
CA GLY A 126 -7.36 -9.30 21.92
C GLY A 126 -8.88 -9.08 22.06
N GLY A 127 -9.69 -9.85 21.32
CA GLY A 127 -11.16 -9.76 21.30
C GLY A 127 -11.75 -8.74 20.33
N ASP A 128 -10.93 -7.91 19.67
CA ASP A 128 -11.40 -6.89 18.72
C ASP A 128 -10.99 -7.21 17.28
N PRO A 129 -11.76 -6.72 16.29
CA PRO A 129 -11.48 -6.95 14.89
C PRO A 129 -10.38 -6.00 14.40
N VAL A 130 -9.27 -6.57 13.95
CA VAL A 130 -8.06 -5.84 13.55
C VAL A 130 -7.90 -5.86 12.03
N LEU A 131 -7.53 -4.70 11.48
CA LEU A 131 -7.07 -4.52 10.11
C LEU A 131 -5.56 -4.31 10.14
N VAL A 132 -4.82 -5.18 9.47
CA VAL A 132 -3.40 -4.94 9.15
C VAL A 132 -3.32 -4.69 7.65
N THR A 133 -2.66 -3.61 7.25
CA THR A 133 -2.50 -3.29 5.83
C THR A 133 -1.12 -2.74 5.51
N TYR A 134 -0.67 -3.02 4.29
CA TYR A 134 0.64 -2.67 3.80
C TYR A 134 0.58 -2.45 2.28
N CYS A 135 1.12 -1.34 1.78
CA CYS A 135 1.34 -1.11 0.35
C CYS A 135 2.75 -1.58 -0.01
N ALA A 136 2.86 -2.68 -0.76
CA ALA A 136 4.16 -3.26 -1.12
C ALA A 136 5.06 -2.29 -1.89
N MET A 137 4.47 -1.58 -2.85
CA MET A 137 5.19 -0.62 -3.69
C MET A 137 5.56 0.68 -2.98
N CYS A 138 4.84 1.01 -1.91
CA CYS A 138 5.05 2.22 -1.15
C CYS A 138 5.95 1.99 0.07
N GLU A 139 6.13 0.73 0.50
CA GLU A 139 6.81 0.40 1.75
C GLU A 139 6.16 1.12 2.95
N THR A 140 4.82 1.17 2.98
CA THR A 140 4.06 1.79 4.08
C THR A 140 2.95 0.90 4.58
N GLY A 141 2.69 0.91 5.88
CA GLY A 141 1.59 0.16 6.48
C GLY A 141 0.84 0.91 7.57
N MET A 142 -0.26 0.32 8.01
CA MET A 142 -1.14 0.80 9.07
C MET A 142 -1.78 -0.40 9.77
N VAL A 143 -2.01 -0.27 11.08
CA VAL A 143 -2.88 -1.17 11.84
C VAL A 143 -4.03 -0.36 12.43
N ALA A 144 -5.25 -0.86 12.32
CA ALA A 144 -6.45 -0.18 12.79
C ALA A 144 -7.54 -1.18 13.21
N GLU A 145 -8.58 -0.71 13.88
CA GLU A 145 -9.83 -1.48 13.99
C GLU A 145 -10.56 -1.54 12.64
N ARG A 146 -11.04 -2.73 12.24
CA ARG A 146 -11.93 -2.88 11.08
C ARG A 146 -13.40 -2.67 11.43
N ARG A 147 -13.71 -1.55 12.10
CA ARG A 147 -15.09 -1.12 12.36
C ARG A 147 -15.50 0.06 11.51
N VAL A 148 -16.63 -0.06 10.83
CA VAL A 148 -17.22 0.96 9.95
C VAL A 148 -18.65 1.21 10.44
N GLY A 149 -18.95 2.45 10.82
CA GLY A 149 -20.24 2.78 11.43
C GLY A 149 -20.49 2.11 12.78
N GLY A 150 -19.42 1.68 13.46
CA GLY A 150 -19.48 0.92 14.72
C GLY A 150 -19.62 -0.59 14.55
N GLU A 151 -19.86 -1.08 13.33
CA GLU A 151 -19.99 -2.50 13.03
C GLU A 151 -18.69 -3.06 12.44
N GLU A 152 -18.40 -4.31 12.76
CA GLU A 152 -17.28 -5.03 12.17
C GLU A 152 -17.49 -5.23 10.66
N THR A 153 -16.45 -5.03 9.86
CA THR A 153 -16.48 -5.28 8.41
C THR A 153 -15.22 -6.03 7.94
N THR A 154 -15.30 -6.58 6.73
CA THR A 154 -14.16 -7.04 5.96
C THR A 154 -13.68 -5.92 5.05
N PHE A 155 -12.37 -5.76 4.96
CA PHE A 155 -11.69 -4.91 3.98
C PHE A 155 -11.05 -5.74 2.88
N ARG A 156 -11.07 -5.18 1.67
CA ARG A 156 -10.47 -5.74 0.46
C ARG A 156 -9.50 -4.74 -0.14
N VAL A 157 -8.63 -5.23 -1.02
CA VAL A 157 -7.81 -4.38 -1.87
C VAL A 157 -8.66 -3.92 -3.05
N SER A 158 -8.82 -2.61 -3.25
CA SER A 158 -9.67 -2.10 -4.32
C SER A 158 -9.04 -2.20 -5.71
N GLY A 159 -7.72 -2.47 -5.79
CA GLY A 159 -6.93 -2.38 -7.01
C GLY A 159 -6.58 -0.95 -7.42
N GLN A 160 -6.88 0.04 -6.57
CA GLN A 160 -6.62 1.45 -6.85
C GLN A 160 -5.54 2.02 -5.94
N LEU A 161 -4.82 3.00 -6.49
CA LEU A 161 -3.84 3.80 -5.79
C LEU A 161 -4.31 5.25 -5.73
N TRP A 162 -4.11 5.89 -4.60
CA TRP A 162 -4.46 7.30 -4.41
C TRP A 162 -3.41 8.03 -3.59
N GLN A 163 -2.98 9.18 -4.09
CA GLN A 163 -1.97 9.99 -3.42
C GLN A 163 -2.62 11.02 -2.50
N ALA A 164 -2.42 10.85 -1.20
CA ALA A 164 -2.88 11.82 -0.22
C ALA A 164 -2.13 13.16 -0.37
N PRO A 165 -2.76 14.32 -0.11
CA PRO A 165 -2.04 15.58 -0.13
C PRO A 165 -0.95 15.60 0.96
N GLN A 166 0.25 16.06 0.58
CA GLN A 166 1.48 15.95 1.38
C GLN A 166 1.36 16.44 2.83
N PRO A 167 0.72 17.58 3.15
CA PRO A 167 0.60 18.03 4.54
C PRO A 167 -0.12 17.02 5.44
N TYR A 168 -1.14 16.35 4.93
CA TYR A 168 -1.92 15.39 5.72
C TYR A 168 -1.22 14.04 5.83
N SER A 169 -0.49 13.62 4.80
CA SER A 169 0.30 12.39 4.85
C SER A 169 1.44 12.51 5.86
N TYR A 170 2.13 13.66 5.87
CA TYR A 170 3.20 13.93 6.84
C TYR A 170 2.68 13.93 8.28
N ALA A 171 1.58 14.64 8.54
CA ALA A 171 0.95 14.63 9.87
C ALA A 171 0.52 13.21 10.29
N SER A 172 0.09 12.36 9.35
CA SER A 172 -0.27 10.97 9.67
C SER A 172 0.95 10.13 10.08
N ALA A 173 2.10 10.36 9.45
CA ALA A 173 3.35 9.71 9.85
C ALA A 173 3.87 10.23 11.20
N GLU A 174 3.86 11.55 11.42
CA GLU A 174 4.28 12.15 12.70
C GLU A 174 3.44 11.70 13.90
N GLU A 175 2.14 11.50 13.69
CA GLU A 175 1.22 10.98 14.70
C GLU A 175 1.31 9.46 14.91
N GLY A 176 2.21 8.78 14.18
CA GLY A 176 2.38 7.32 14.26
C GLY A 176 1.18 6.52 13.74
N ARG A 177 0.33 7.14 12.91
CA ARG A 177 -0.84 6.46 12.32
C ARG A 177 -0.48 5.51 11.20
N VAL A 178 0.67 5.76 10.57
CA VAL A 178 1.26 4.92 9.54
C VAL A 178 2.75 4.78 9.79
N PHE A 179 3.32 3.68 9.33
CA PHE A 179 4.74 3.39 9.42
C PHE A 179 5.32 3.08 8.05
N GLY A 180 6.63 3.28 7.91
CA GLY A 180 7.39 2.80 6.76
C GLY A 180 8.05 1.46 7.08
N ALA A 181 7.92 0.48 6.19
CA ALA A 181 8.54 -0.83 6.35
C ALA A 181 8.96 -1.40 5.00
N SER A 182 10.14 -1.98 4.94
CA SER A 182 10.70 -2.68 3.80
C SER A 182 10.90 -4.14 4.17
N VAL A 183 10.51 -5.04 3.26
CA VAL A 183 10.79 -6.47 3.37
C VAL A 183 12.30 -6.79 3.39
N VAL A 184 13.15 -5.87 2.92
CA VAL A 184 14.60 -6.08 2.83
C VAL A 184 15.33 -5.40 3.99
N THR A 185 15.03 -4.13 4.25
CA THR A 185 15.81 -3.31 5.20
C THR A 185 15.11 -3.07 6.54
N GLY A 186 13.86 -3.51 6.70
CA GLY A 186 13.10 -3.30 7.94
C GLY A 186 12.44 -1.93 7.98
N GLU A 187 12.56 -1.22 9.10
CA GLU A 187 11.98 0.12 9.20
C GLU A 187 12.63 1.08 8.18
N VAL A 188 11.79 1.84 7.47
CA VAL A 188 12.23 2.83 6.49
C VAL A 188 11.46 4.12 6.65
N GLU A 189 11.97 5.19 6.04
CA GLU A 189 11.22 6.45 5.96
C GLU A 189 9.89 6.24 5.23
N PHE A 190 8.85 6.84 5.79
CA PHE A 190 7.51 6.90 5.22
C PHE A 190 7.53 7.41 3.76
N ARG A 191 6.80 6.73 2.86
CA ARG A 191 6.65 7.15 1.45
C ARG A 191 5.19 7.34 1.04
N ASN A 192 4.87 8.56 0.62
CA ASN A 192 3.59 8.89 -0.02
C ASN A 192 3.73 8.85 -1.55
N ALA A 193 3.49 7.69 -2.15
CA ALA A 193 3.75 7.41 -3.56
C ALA A 193 2.51 6.85 -4.30
N ALA A 194 1.33 7.44 -4.04
CA ALA A 194 0.03 6.92 -4.44
C ALA A 194 -0.23 5.55 -3.80
N ASN A 195 -0.77 5.59 -2.58
CA ASN A 195 -0.84 4.42 -1.72
C ASN A 195 -2.15 3.65 -1.92
N LEU A 196 -2.14 2.42 -1.43
CA LEU A 196 -3.28 1.51 -1.44
C LEU A 196 -4.57 2.19 -0.98
N VAL A 197 -5.62 2.00 -1.78
CA VAL A 197 -7.01 2.31 -1.43
C VAL A 197 -7.71 1.04 -1.00
N LEU A 198 -8.21 1.04 0.22
CA LEU A 198 -8.96 -0.06 0.79
C LEU A 198 -10.44 0.06 0.41
N LEU A 199 -11.12 -1.07 0.26
CA LEU A 199 -12.56 -1.16 0.07
C LEU A 199 -13.18 -1.84 1.30
N ASP A 200 -14.12 -1.21 1.98
CA ASP A 200 -14.95 -1.91 2.97
C ASP A 200 -16.15 -2.59 2.29
N GLU A 201 -16.38 -3.86 2.58
CA GLU A 201 -17.48 -4.62 1.96
C GLU A 201 -18.87 -4.21 2.49
N ALA A 202 -18.95 -3.73 3.74
CA ALA A 202 -20.22 -3.37 4.38
C ALA A 202 -20.93 -2.19 3.68
N THR A 203 -20.18 -1.15 3.30
CA THR A 203 -20.74 0.07 2.71
C THR A 203 -20.28 0.35 1.29
N GLY A 204 -19.25 -0.36 0.82
CA GLY A 204 -18.62 -0.11 -0.47
C GLY A 204 -17.81 1.18 -0.51
N SER A 205 -17.42 1.74 0.64
CA SER A 205 -16.63 2.97 0.70
C SER A 205 -15.17 2.69 0.42
N TYR A 206 -14.48 3.70 -0.13
CA TYR A 206 -13.03 3.67 -0.30
C TYR A 206 -12.35 4.40 0.83
N TRP A 207 -11.25 3.84 1.31
CA TRP A 207 -10.48 4.38 2.42
C TRP A 207 -9.02 4.59 2.02
N SER A 208 -8.48 5.74 2.38
CA SER A 208 -7.05 6.00 2.28
C SER A 208 -6.34 5.30 3.44
N GLN A 209 -5.42 4.38 3.12
CA GLN A 209 -4.53 3.76 4.10
C GLN A 209 -3.74 4.83 4.87
N ILE A 210 -3.07 5.76 4.17
CA ILE A 210 -2.26 6.81 4.81
C ILE A 210 -3.06 7.65 5.81
N LEU A 211 -4.27 8.05 5.42
CA LEU A 211 -5.04 8.98 6.25
C LEU A 211 -5.89 8.27 7.29
N ALA A 212 -6.00 6.94 7.24
CA ALA A 212 -6.94 6.15 8.00
C ALA A 212 -8.37 6.69 7.87
N ARG A 213 -8.76 7.09 6.66
CA ARG A 213 -9.96 7.91 6.43
C ARG A 213 -10.73 7.48 5.19
N GLY A 214 -12.06 7.47 5.27
CA GLY A 214 -12.94 7.30 4.12
C GLY A 214 -12.78 8.47 3.15
N ILE A 215 -12.56 8.17 1.88
CA ILE A 215 -12.34 9.14 0.80
C ILE A 215 -13.45 9.12 -0.25
N CYS A 216 -14.20 8.02 -0.36
CA CYS A 216 -15.35 7.89 -1.26
C CYS A 216 -16.45 7.06 -0.60
N GLY A 217 -17.69 7.24 -1.04
CA GLY A 217 -18.83 6.45 -0.56
C GLY A 217 -19.44 6.96 0.75
N PRO A 218 -20.39 6.21 1.34
CA PRO A 218 -21.13 6.61 2.55
C PRO A 218 -20.25 7.00 3.74
N MET A 219 -19.05 6.43 3.86
CA MET A 219 -18.13 6.67 4.98
C MET A 219 -17.11 7.78 4.72
N SER A 220 -17.34 8.61 3.69
CA SER A 220 -16.45 9.72 3.34
C SER A 220 -16.26 10.67 4.52
N GLY A 221 -15.00 10.91 4.90
CA GLY A 221 -14.63 11.78 6.00
C GLY A 221 -14.53 11.09 7.37
N GLU A 222 -15.05 9.87 7.50
CA GLU A 222 -14.93 9.08 8.74
C GLU A 222 -13.50 8.56 8.92
N ARG A 223 -13.09 8.37 10.18
CA ARG A 223 -11.74 7.93 10.54
C ARG A 223 -11.76 6.54 11.17
N MET A 224 -10.77 5.72 10.84
CA MET A 224 -10.51 4.46 11.54
C MET A 224 -9.81 4.74 12.87
N ARG A 225 -10.05 3.88 13.87
CA ARG A 225 -9.25 3.89 15.09
C ARG A 225 -7.94 3.16 14.82
N ILE A 226 -6.83 3.88 14.87
CA ILE A 226 -5.49 3.31 14.75
C ILE A 226 -5.17 2.44 15.97
N MET A 227 -4.47 1.34 15.72
CA MET A 227 -3.90 0.48 16.75
C MET A 227 -2.37 0.58 16.71
N PRO A 228 -1.69 0.61 17.88
CA PRO A 228 -0.24 0.58 17.93
C PRO A 228 0.33 -0.67 17.26
N SER A 229 1.44 -0.51 16.56
CA SER A 229 2.18 -1.59 15.92
C SER A 229 3.66 -1.22 15.84
N SER A 230 4.52 -2.23 15.70
CA SER A 230 5.96 -2.05 15.50
C SER A 230 6.46 -2.88 14.33
N VAL A 231 7.50 -2.41 13.66
CA VAL A 231 8.25 -3.21 12.67
C VAL A 231 9.47 -3.77 13.38
N ALA A 232 9.68 -5.07 13.30
CA ALA A 232 10.83 -5.74 13.91
C ALA A 232 11.20 -6.97 13.10
N THR A 233 12.41 -7.50 13.32
CA THR A 233 12.70 -8.87 12.86
C THR A 233 11.92 -9.89 13.70
N TRP A 234 11.69 -11.07 13.15
CA TRP A 234 10.99 -12.15 13.86
C TRP A 234 11.68 -12.56 15.15
N ALA A 235 13.02 -12.55 15.17
CA ALA A 235 13.79 -12.84 16.37
C ALA A 235 13.61 -11.77 17.47
N GLU A 236 13.66 -10.49 17.10
CA GLU A 236 13.44 -9.38 18.04
C GLU A 236 12.03 -9.42 18.62
N TRP A 237 11.02 -9.58 17.75
CA TRP A 237 9.63 -9.65 18.19
C TRP A 237 9.38 -10.80 19.17
N ARG A 238 9.88 -12.02 18.87
CA ARG A 238 9.75 -13.16 19.78
C ARG A 238 10.50 -13.00 21.10
N ALA A 239 11.59 -12.24 21.12
CA ALA A 239 12.32 -11.99 22.35
C ALA A 239 11.46 -11.21 23.36
N ASP A 240 10.66 -10.26 22.86
CA ASP A 240 9.75 -9.44 23.67
C ASP A 240 8.40 -10.15 23.93
N TYR A 241 7.93 -10.95 22.97
CA TYR A 241 6.64 -11.66 23.02
C TYR A 241 6.81 -13.16 22.74
N PRO A 242 7.32 -13.95 23.70
CA PRO A 242 7.63 -15.37 23.48
C PRO A 242 6.40 -16.26 23.23
N ASP A 243 5.23 -15.84 23.71
CA ASP A 243 3.94 -16.54 23.53
C ASP A 243 3.14 -15.99 22.32
N THR A 244 3.75 -15.14 21.48
CA THR A 244 3.10 -14.59 20.28
C THR A 244 2.78 -15.69 19.28
N ASP A 245 1.65 -15.55 18.59
CA ASP A 245 1.43 -16.25 17.33
C ASP A 245 1.96 -15.42 16.16
N VAL A 246 2.20 -16.09 15.04
CA VAL A 246 2.49 -15.50 13.73
C VAL A 246 1.42 -15.92 12.72
N LEU A 247 1.08 -15.01 11.81
CA LEU A 247 0.22 -15.32 10.67
C LEU A 247 0.83 -16.44 9.81
N LEU A 248 0.05 -17.47 9.53
CA LEU A 248 0.43 -18.55 8.62
C LEU A 248 0.12 -18.14 7.17
N PRO A 249 0.96 -18.52 6.19
CA PRO A 249 0.69 -18.24 4.78
C PRO A 249 -0.56 -18.98 4.28
N PRO A 250 -1.08 -18.61 3.11
CA PRO A 250 -1.93 -19.50 2.33
C PRO A 250 -1.20 -20.82 2.00
N PRO A 251 -1.91 -21.96 1.91
CA PRO A 251 -3.37 -22.09 2.01
C PRO A 251 -3.92 -22.22 3.44
N GLN A 252 -3.09 -22.14 4.47
CA GLN A 252 -3.56 -22.20 5.86
C GLN A 252 -4.48 -21.02 6.17
N SER A 253 -4.03 -19.81 5.83
CA SER A 253 -4.89 -18.62 5.79
C SER A 253 -5.67 -18.57 4.49
N LYS A 254 -6.97 -18.25 4.56
CA LYS A 254 -7.80 -18.09 3.35
C LYS A 254 -7.82 -16.65 2.87
N THR A 255 -7.83 -16.51 1.55
CA THR A 255 -7.83 -15.22 0.87
C THR A 255 -9.08 -15.05 0.03
N ALA A 256 -9.52 -13.80 -0.14
CA ALA A 256 -10.66 -13.45 -0.99
C ALA A 256 -10.40 -12.18 -1.77
#